data_AF-A0A1M7DG13-F1
#
_entry.id   AF-A0A1M7DG13-F1
#
_cell.length_a   1.000
_cell.length_b   1.000
_cell.length_c   1.000
_cell.angle_alpha   90.00
_cell.angle_beta   90.00
_cell.angle_gamma   90.00
#
_symmetry.space_group_name_H-M   'P 1'
#
loop_
_entity.id
_entity.type
_entity.pdbx_description
1 polymer ?
#
loop_
_entity_poly.entity_id
_entity_poly.type
_entity_poly.pdbx_seq_one_letter_code
_entity_poly.pdbx_strand_id
1 'polypeptide(L)'
;MRQHGIVTPDEGRTQIAEQFRVIKRPLLTNAFSKGPGRVKNGNLIMVTSALAGEGKSFCTVNLAMSIAMEMDRTVLLVDADVARPTVPRILGVGKERGLLDILLDEKLDLADVLIKTNIEKLTLLTAGTRHSHSTELLASQSMGELLKELAERYADRVVIFDSPPLLLTSEARVLATQMGQIVLVVEAETTSQQAVKETLRQIESCDVVNLIYNKARSFSGSEYYGYYYHESA
;
A
#
# COMPACT_ATOMS: atom_id res chain seq x y z
N MET A 1 11.55 10.81 -8.55
CA MET A 1 10.46 9.87 -8.92
C MET A 1 10.78 9.10 -10.21
N ARG A 2 10.87 9.76 -11.37
CA ARG A 2 11.03 9.12 -12.69
C ARG A 2 12.25 8.18 -12.82
N GLN A 3 13.44 8.64 -12.43
CA GLN A 3 14.67 7.83 -12.46
C GLN A 3 14.64 6.57 -11.57
N HIS A 4 13.66 6.47 -10.67
CA HIS A 4 13.51 5.36 -9.75
C HIS A 4 12.32 4.44 -10.13
N GLY A 5 11.72 4.62 -11.32
CA GLY A 5 10.62 3.79 -11.81
C GLY A 5 9.26 4.05 -11.16
N ILE A 6 9.07 5.22 -10.51
CA ILE A 6 7.78 5.62 -9.95
C ILE A 6 6.88 6.16 -11.07
N VAL A 7 5.70 5.56 -11.23
CA VAL A 7 4.64 5.96 -12.17
C VAL A 7 4.19 7.38 -11.85
N THR A 8 4.16 8.26 -12.86
CA THR A 8 3.68 9.64 -12.73
C THR A 8 2.55 9.95 -13.73
N PRO A 9 1.59 10.85 -13.42
CA PRO A 9 0.49 11.18 -14.32
C PRO A 9 0.90 11.71 -15.69
N ASP A 10 2.02 12.43 -15.75
CA ASP A 10 2.52 13.05 -16.99
C ASP A 10 3.30 12.07 -17.89
N GLU A 11 3.59 10.86 -17.41
CA GLU A 11 4.26 9.85 -18.22
C GLU A 11 3.25 9.10 -19.10
N GLY A 12 3.59 8.95 -20.38
CA GLY A 12 2.86 8.07 -21.30
C GLY A 12 2.87 6.60 -20.85
N ARG A 13 2.37 5.70 -21.70
CA ARG A 13 2.31 4.26 -21.38
C ARG A 13 3.71 3.68 -21.16
N THR A 14 4.10 3.45 -19.90
CA THR A 14 5.30 2.68 -19.54
C THR A 14 4.92 1.25 -19.19
N GLN A 15 5.85 0.29 -19.37
CA GLN A 15 5.60 -1.11 -19.01
C GLN A 15 5.23 -1.25 -17.51
N ILE A 16 5.91 -0.51 -16.63
CA ILE A 16 5.62 -0.48 -15.19
C ILE A 16 4.20 0.05 -14.94
N ALA A 17 3.80 1.15 -15.60
CA ALA A 17 2.44 1.69 -15.46
C ALA A 17 1.37 0.67 -15.88
N GLU A 18 1.57 -0.05 -16.99
CA GLU A 18 0.64 -1.10 -17.42
C GLU A 18 0.59 -2.29 -16.44
N GLN A 19 1.72 -2.70 -15.87
CA GLN A 19 1.75 -3.73 -14.83
C GLN A 19 0.95 -3.30 -13.59
N PHE A 20 1.14 -2.07 -13.10
CA PHE A 20 0.35 -1.55 -11.96
C PHE A 20 -1.12 -1.29 -12.31
N ARG A 21 -1.47 -1.12 -13.59
CA ARG A 21 -2.87 -1.11 -14.03
C ARG A 21 -3.50 -2.49 -13.92
N VAL A 22 -2.78 -3.55 -14.24
CA VAL A 22 -3.26 -4.93 -14.06
C VAL A 22 -3.36 -5.27 -12.57
N ILE A 23 -2.30 -4.99 -11.79
CA ILE A 23 -2.23 -5.29 -10.35
C ILE A 23 -3.38 -4.63 -9.57
N LYS A 24 -3.75 -3.39 -9.88
CA LYS A 24 -4.81 -2.70 -9.12
C LYS A 24 -6.22 -3.24 -9.36
N ARG A 25 -6.49 -3.92 -10.49
CA ARG A 25 -7.87 -4.33 -10.84
C ARG A 25 -8.51 -5.26 -9.81
N PRO A 26 -7.91 -6.40 -9.40
CA PRO A 26 -8.50 -7.25 -8.36
C PRO A 26 -8.67 -6.50 -7.04
N LEU A 27 -7.72 -5.62 -6.69
CA LEU A 27 -7.78 -4.81 -5.46
C LEU A 27 -8.98 -3.87 -5.44
N LEU A 28 -9.26 -3.18 -6.55
CA LEU A 28 -10.42 -2.30 -6.69
C LEU A 28 -11.74 -3.08 -6.71
N THR A 29 -11.77 -4.24 -7.38
CA THR A 29 -12.93 -5.14 -7.37
C THR A 29 -13.28 -5.55 -5.95
N ASN A 30 -12.29 -6.01 -5.18
CA ASN A 30 -12.49 -6.41 -3.79
C ASN A 30 -12.90 -5.22 -2.90
N ALA A 31 -12.28 -4.05 -3.12
CA ALA A 31 -12.54 -2.85 -2.32
C ALA A 31 -13.97 -2.32 -2.44
N PHE A 32 -14.58 -2.45 -3.62
CA PHE A 32 -15.88 -1.84 -3.92
C PHE A 32 -16.95 -2.83 -4.36
N SER A 33 -16.70 -4.14 -4.19
CA SER A 33 -17.70 -5.17 -4.43
C SER A 33 -18.93 -4.98 -3.53
N LYS A 34 -20.12 -5.18 -4.11
CA LYS A 34 -21.40 -5.08 -3.41
C LYS A 34 -22.04 -6.46 -3.33
N GLY A 35 -22.79 -6.71 -2.25
CA GLY A 35 -23.58 -7.93 -2.08
C GLY A 35 -22.94 -8.99 -1.19
N PRO A 36 -23.48 -10.22 -1.20
CA PRO A 36 -22.95 -11.35 -0.44
C PRO A 36 -21.49 -11.62 -0.82
N GLY A 37 -20.62 -11.81 0.18
CA GLY A 37 -19.20 -12.04 -0.05
C GLY A 37 -18.36 -10.76 -0.23
N ARG A 38 -18.91 -9.56 0.04
CA ARG A 38 -18.12 -8.33 0.10
C ARG A 38 -16.96 -8.49 1.10
N VAL A 39 -15.79 -7.98 0.74
CA VAL A 39 -14.64 -7.95 1.64
C VAL A 39 -14.88 -6.88 2.71
N LYS A 40 -14.92 -7.29 3.98
CA LYS A 40 -15.00 -6.33 5.09
C LYS A 40 -13.76 -5.43 5.03
N ASN A 41 -13.96 -4.12 5.10
CA ASN A 41 -12.89 -3.12 4.97
C ASN A 41 -12.03 -3.31 3.71
N GLY A 42 -12.62 -3.78 2.60
CA GLY A 42 -11.87 -4.08 1.37
C GLY A 42 -11.08 -2.89 0.82
N ASN A 43 -11.47 -1.65 1.14
CA ASN A 43 -10.73 -0.45 0.74
C ASN A 43 -9.49 -0.17 1.61
N LEU A 44 -9.27 -0.89 2.71
CA LEU A 44 -8.04 -0.87 3.51
C LEU A 44 -7.10 -1.96 2.99
N ILE A 45 -6.03 -1.54 2.34
CA ILE A 45 -5.06 -2.41 1.67
C ILE A 45 -3.71 -2.23 2.33
N MET A 46 -3.18 -3.29 2.94
CA MET A 46 -1.81 -3.29 3.45
C MET A 46 -0.85 -3.85 2.41
N VAL A 47 0.25 -3.15 2.17
CA VAL A 47 1.37 -3.64 1.36
C VAL A 47 2.50 -4.00 2.30
N THR A 48 2.99 -5.23 2.20
CA THR A 48 4.03 -5.78 3.08
C THR A 48 4.93 -6.73 2.33
N SER A 49 5.92 -7.28 3.01
CA SER A 49 6.91 -8.20 2.46
C SER A 49 7.39 -9.16 3.54
N ALA A 50 8.06 -10.24 3.17
CA ALA A 50 8.63 -11.18 4.13
C ALA A 50 9.83 -10.54 4.84
N LEU A 51 10.70 -9.89 4.07
CA LEU A 51 12.00 -9.37 4.47
C LEU A 51 12.20 -7.92 4.03
N ALA A 52 13.16 -7.24 4.64
CA ALA A 52 13.51 -5.87 4.25
C ALA A 52 14.14 -5.85 2.85
N GLY A 53 13.83 -4.81 2.08
CA GLY A 53 14.46 -4.58 0.77
C GLY A 53 13.73 -5.19 -0.43
N GLU A 54 12.65 -5.95 -0.22
CA GLU A 54 11.90 -6.61 -1.31
C GLU A 54 11.11 -5.64 -2.20
N GLY A 55 11.11 -4.34 -1.86
CA GLY A 55 10.53 -3.26 -2.66
C GLY A 55 9.07 -2.93 -2.33
N LYS A 56 8.60 -3.30 -1.13
CA LYS A 56 7.26 -2.95 -0.61
C LYS A 56 6.87 -1.49 -0.87
N SER A 57 7.68 -0.53 -0.40
CA SER A 57 7.38 0.90 -0.50
C SER A 57 7.38 1.41 -1.95
N PHE A 58 8.18 0.81 -2.83
CA PHE A 58 8.11 1.08 -4.27
C PHE A 58 6.77 0.61 -4.85
N CYS A 59 6.35 -0.61 -4.51
CA CYS A 59 5.06 -1.14 -4.93
C CYS A 59 3.89 -0.35 -4.35
N THR A 60 3.96 0.05 -3.07
CA THR A 60 2.94 0.85 -2.39
C THR A 60 2.72 2.18 -3.09
N VAL A 61 3.81 2.94 -3.35
CA VAL A 61 3.72 4.24 -4.01
C VAL A 61 3.21 4.09 -5.44
N ASN A 62 3.72 3.15 -6.22
CA ASN A 62 3.26 2.95 -7.60
C ASN A 62 1.79 2.51 -7.68
N LEU A 63 1.34 1.66 -6.75
CA LEU A 63 -0.05 1.27 -6.65
C LEU A 63 -0.94 2.47 -6.30
N ALA A 64 -0.51 3.31 -5.36
CA ALA A 64 -1.21 4.54 -5.00
C ALA A 64 -1.32 5.51 -6.20
N MET A 65 -0.23 5.71 -6.94
CA MET A 65 -0.22 6.53 -8.16
C MET A 65 -1.18 5.95 -9.21
N SER A 66 -1.11 4.64 -9.44
CA SER A 66 -1.98 3.97 -10.42
C SER A 66 -3.46 4.10 -10.05
N ILE A 67 -3.83 3.98 -8.78
CA ILE A 67 -5.23 4.15 -8.35
C ILE A 67 -5.65 5.63 -8.41
N ALA A 68 -4.78 6.57 -8.03
CA ALA A 68 -5.07 8.01 -8.11
C ALA A 68 -5.38 8.47 -9.55
N MET A 69 -4.87 7.76 -10.57
CA MET A 69 -5.21 8.00 -11.97
C MET A 69 -6.60 7.51 -12.40
N GLU A 70 -7.30 6.68 -11.61
CA GLU A 70 -8.68 6.31 -11.92
C GLU A 70 -9.61 7.52 -11.79
N MET A 71 -10.63 7.62 -12.65
CA MET A 71 -11.51 8.80 -12.68
C MET A 71 -12.34 8.98 -11.42
N ASP A 72 -12.75 7.87 -10.78
CA ASP A 72 -13.76 7.84 -9.73
C ASP A 72 -13.21 7.42 -8.36
N ARG A 73 -11.88 7.49 -8.17
CA ARG A 73 -11.21 7.03 -6.94
C ARG A 73 -10.26 8.05 -6.36
N THR A 74 -10.25 8.15 -5.05
CA THR A 74 -9.23 8.86 -4.28
C THR A 74 -8.36 7.90 -3.49
N VAL A 75 -7.14 8.32 -3.18
CA VAL A 75 -6.17 7.51 -2.44
C VAL A 75 -5.68 8.26 -1.21
N LEU A 76 -5.72 7.57 -0.07
CA LEU A 76 -4.93 7.91 1.09
C LEU A 76 -3.78 6.90 1.20
N LEU A 77 -2.55 7.39 1.06
CA LEU A 77 -1.35 6.60 1.31
C LEU A 77 -0.92 6.81 2.75
N VAL A 78 -0.80 5.75 3.52
CA VAL A 78 -0.40 5.76 4.94
C VAL A 78 0.97 5.12 5.06
N ASP A 79 1.95 5.83 5.61
CA ASP A 79 3.23 5.24 6.01
C ASP A 79 3.08 4.60 7.40
N ALA A 80 2.83 3.29 7.44
CA ALA A 80 2.72 2.51 8.66
C ALA A 80 4.03 1.77 9.03
N ASP A 81 5.11 1.95 8.25
CA ASP A 81 6.46 1.50 8.62
C ASP A 81 7.07 2.49 9.62
N VAL A 82 6.51 2.51 10.82
CA VAL A 82 6.93 3.38 11.94
C VAL A 82 8.37 3.12 12.40
N ALA A 83 8.91 1.94 12.07
CA ALA A 83 10.29 1.59 12.36
C ALA A 83 11.26 2.26 11.37
N ARG A 84 10.92 2.27 10.07
CA ARG A 84 11.76 2.81 8.99
C ARG A 84 10.89 3.50 7.93
N PRO A 85 10.29 4.67 8.21
CA PRO A 85 9.40 5.33 7.27
C PRO A 85 10.15 5.77 6.01
N THR A 86 9.62 5.44 4.85
CA THR A 86 10.25 5.71 3.55
C THR A 86 9.37 6.52 2.61
N VAL A 87 8.05 6.50 2.77
CA VAL A 87 7.12 7.11 1.84
C VAL A 87 7.32 8.63 1.74
N PRO A 88 7.46 9.41 2.84
CA PRO A 88 7.72 10.84 2.75
C PRO A 88 8.97 11.16 1.92
N ARG A 89 10.03 10.34 2.06
CA ARG A 89 11.28 10.52 1.28
C ARG A 89 11.06 10.25 -0.20
N ILE A 90 10.29 9.22 -0.56
CA ILE A 90 9.97 8.90 -1.96
C ILE A 90 9.15 10.03 -2.59
N LEU A 91 8.23 10.62 -1.81
CA LEU A 91 7.35 11.70 -2.25
C LEU A 91 7.95 13.11 -2.14
N GLY A 92 9.12 13.26 -1.54
CA GLY A 92 9.75 14.57 -1.33
C GLY A 92 9.03 15.44 -0.29
N VAL A 93 8.33 14.81 0.66
CA VAL A 93 7.58 15.46 1.73
C VAL A 93 8.43 15.48 3.02
N GLY A 94 8.33 16.56 3.78
CA GLY A 94 8.99 16.71 5.08
C GLY A 94 8.48 15.74 6.14
N LYS A 95 9.19 15.68 7.27
CA LYS A 95 8.65 15.00 8.47
C LYS A 95 7.60 15.90 9.11
N GLU A 96 6.38 15.40 9.21
CA GLU A 96 5.28 16.07 9.89
C GLU A 96 4.65 15.12 10.90
N ARG A 97 3.67 15.62 11.66
CA ARG A 97 2.81 14.79 12.48
C ARG A 97 2.09 13.76 11.60
N GLY A 98 1.79 12.60 12.16
CA GLY A 98 1.23 11.50 11.39
C GLY A 98 0.50 10.46 12.24
N LEU A 99 0.55 9.22 11.77
CA LEU A 99 -0.19 8.09 12.30
C LEU A 99 0.06 7.86 13.80
N LEU A 100 1.31 7.93 14.28
CA LEU A 100 1.54 7.73 15.72
C LEU A 100 1.12 8.94 16.56
N ASP A 101 1.21 10.16 16.02
CA ASP A 101 0.85 11.37 16.76
C ASP A 101 -0.66 11.43 17.01
N ILE A 102 -1.49 11.07 16.02
CA ILE A 102 -2.95 11.02 16.17
C ILE A 102 -3.41 9.93 17.15
N LEU A 103 -2.64 8.83 17.28
CA LEU A 103 -2.93 7.78 18.26
C LEU A 103 -2.53 8.17 19.69
N LEU A 104 -1.72 9.21 19.86
CA LEU A 104 -1.19 9.66 21.15
C LEU A 104 -1.87 10.92 21.68
N ASP A 105 -2.29 11.83 20.80
CA ASP A 105 -2.90 13.12 21.17
C ASP A 105 -4.38 13.14 20.78
N GLU A 106 -5.26 12.99 21.76
CA GLU A 106 -6.72 13.02 21.59
C GLU A 106 -7.26 14.34 21.01
N LYS A 107 -6.44 15.40 20.99
CA LYS A 107 -6.80 16.70 20.42
C LYS A 107 -6.46 16.83 18.94
N LEU A 108 -5.69 15.89 18.38
CA LEU A 108 -5.37 15.88 16.96
C LEU A 108 -6.48 15.19 16.19
N ASP A 109 -7.10 15.91 15.26
CA ASP A 109 -8.00 15.30 14.30
C ASP A 109 -7.23 14.75 13.11
N LEU A 110 -7.82 13.76 12.42
CA LEU A 110 -7.24 13.22 11.19
C LEU A 110 -6.97 14.31 10.15
N ALA A 111 -7.82 15.33 10.06
CA ALA A 111 -7.64 16.42 9.11
C ALA A 111 -6.36 17.24 9.34
N ASP A 112 -5.85 17.28 10.58
CA ASP A 112 -4.68 18.08 10.96
C ASP A 112 -3.35 17.42 10.54
N VAL A 113 -3.37 16.11 10.30
CA VAL A 113 -2.18 15.30 9.98
C VAL A 113 -2.17 14.77 8.54
N LEU A 114 -3.20 15.10 7.75
CA LEU A 114 -3.27 14.76 6.33
C LEU A 114 -2.51 15.76 5.47
N ILE A 115 -1.57 15.25 4.68
CA ILE A 115 -0.77 16.05 3.77
C ILE A 115 -1.31 15.91 2.35
N LYS A 116 -1.74 17.02 1.76
CA LYS A 116 -2.08 17.07 0.33
C LYS A 116 -0.79 17.02 -0.49
N THR A 117 -0.70 16.06 -1.40
CA THR A 117 0.44 15.98 -2.32
C THR A 117 0.22 16.90 -3.52
N ASN A 118 1.26 17.07 -4.34
CA ASN A 118 1.14 17.72 -5.65
C ASN A 118 0.50 16.82 -6.72
N ILE A 119 0.06 15.61 -6.36
CA ILE A 119 -0.61 14.66 -7.23
C ILE A 119 -2.11 14.68 -6.91
N GLU A 120 -2.91 14.92 -7.92
CA GLU A 120 -4.36 14.96 -7.80
C GLU A 120 -4.89 13.63 -7.22
N LYS A 121 -5.88 13.71 -6.33
CA LYS A 121 -6.52 12.56 -5.66
C LYS A 121 -5.59 11.71 -4.78
N LEU A 122 -4.34 12.11 -4.55
CA LEU A 122 -3.42 11.45 -3.62
C LEU A 122 -3.16 12.31 -2.38
N THR A 123 -3.56 11.80 -1.22
CA THR A 123 -3.27 12.35 0.11
C THR A 123 -2.32 11.43 0.85
N LEU A 124 -1.44 11.98 1.69
CA LEU A 124 -0.48 11.24 2.49
C LEU A 124 -0.81 11.39 3.98
N LEU A 125 -0.71 10.29 4.71
CA LEU A 125 -0.58 10.27 6.17
C LEU A 125 0.79 9.67 6.49
N THR A 126 1.68 10.45 7.10
CA THR A 126 3.04 9.98 7.44
C THR A 126 3.01 9.08 8.67
N ALA A 127 4.11 8.39 8.98
CA ALA A 127 4.24 7.61 10.21
C ALA A 127 4.18 8.48 11.48
N GLY A 128 4.57 9.75 11.37
CA GLY A 128 4.64 10.66 12.51
C GLY A 128 5.88 10.47 13.39
N THR A 129 5.77 10.92 14.64
CA THR A 129 6.85 10.83 15.63
C THR A 129 7.03 9.40 16.13
N ARG A 130 8.24 8.85 15.99
CA ARG A 130 8.56 7.49 16.46
C ARG A 130 8.37 7.39 17.98
N HIS A 131 7.70 6.32 18.42
CA HIS A 131 7.42 6.06 19.82
C HIS A 131 7.91 4.68 20.27
N SER A 132 8.27 4.51 21.55
CA SER A 132 8.72 3.22 22.10
C SER A 132 7.63 2.15 22.08
N HIS A 133 6.37 2.56 22.25
CA HIS A 133 5.19 1.68 22.31
C HIS A 133 4.44 1.61 20.97
N SER A 134 5.18 1.61 19.85
CA SER A 134 4.57 1.64 18.52
C SER A 134 3.68 0.42 18.23
N THR A 135 4.09 -0.78 18.67
CA THR A 135 3.29 -2.00 18.52
C THR A 135 1.97 -1.89 19.29
N GLU A 136 2.01 -1.41 20.53
CA GLU A 136 0.83 -1.28 21.40
C GLU A 136 -0.13 -0.20 20.89
N LEU A 137 0.40 0.92 20.35
CA LEU A 137 -0.41 1.95 19.72
C LEU A 137 -1.13 1.41 18.49
N LEU A 138 -0.45 0.64 17.64
CA LEU A 138 -1.08 0.00 16.48
C LEU A 138 -2.09 -1.10 16.87
N ALA A 139 -1.92 -1.72 18.04
CA ALA A 139 -2.87 -2.69 18.59
C ALA A 139 -4.02 -2.04 19.38
N SER A 140 -3.99 -0.72 19.57
CA SER A 140 -4.91 -0.02 20.47
C SER A 140 -6.33 0.05 19.93
N GLN A 141 -7.28 0.31 20.83
CA GLN A 141 -8.65 0.64 20.45
C GLN A 141 -8.71 1.88 19.55
N SER A 142 -7.91 2.91 19.84
CA SER A 142 -7.81 4.13 19.05
C SER A 142 -7.39 3.86 17.60
N MET A 143 -6.49 2.89 17.36
CA MET A 143 -6.15 2.47 16.01
C MET A 143 -7.33 1.77 15.32
N GLY A 144 -8.07 0.92 16.04
CA GLY A 144 -9.29 0.31 15.51
C GLY A 144 -10.37 1.34 15.11
N GLU A 145 -10.54 2.38 15.93
CA GLU A 145 -11.45 3.50 15.66
C GLU A 145 -11.00 4.33 14.45
N LEU A 146 -9.70 4.64 14.38
CA LEU A 146 -9.10 5.32 13.23
C LEU A 146 -9.29 4.52 11.93
N LEU A 147 -9.01 3.21 11.94
CA LEU A 147 -9.19 2.37 10.75
C LEU A 147 -10.66 2.30 10.31
N LYS A 148 -11.59 2.26 11.26
CA LYS A 148 -13.01 2.33 10.96
C LYS A 148 -13.37 3.66 10.30
N GLU A 149 -12.89 4.77 10.86
CA GLU A 149 -13.07 6.09 10.27
C GLU A 149 -12.50 6.13 8.85
N LEU A 150 -11.26 5.67 8.65
CA LEU A 150 -10.60 5.62 7.34
C LEU A 150 -11.37 4.78 6.31
N ALA A 151 -11.98 3.67 6.73
CA ALA A 151 -12.77 2.80 5.87
C ALA A 151 -14.10 3.44 5.45
N GLU A 152 -14.75 4.20 6.34
CA GLU A 152 -16.14 4.67 6.19
C GLU A 152 -16.24 6.14 5.74
N ARG A 153 -15.20 6.97 5.98
CA ARG A 153 -15.28 8.44 5.81
C ARG A 153 -15.50 8.88 4.37
N TYR A 154 -15.01 8.14 3.38
CA TYR A 154 -15.14 8.48 1.95
C TYR A 154 -15.43 7.23 1.12
N ALA A 155 -16.59 7.20 0.44
CA ALA A 155 -17.07 6.04 -0.29
C ALA A 155 -16.24 5.67 -1.54
N ASP A 156 -15.48 6.62 -2.08
CA ASP A 156 -14.63 6.48 -3.26
C ASP A 156 -13.15 6.22 -2.92
N ARG A 157 -12.80 6.24 -1.63
CA ARG A 157 -11.40 6.24 -1.18
C ARG A 157 -10.85 4.84 -0.98
N VAL A 158 -9.67 4.61 -1.54
CA VAL A 158 -8.79 3.50 -1.20
C VAL A 158 -7.73 4.00 -0.21
N VAL A 159 -7.48 3.23 0.84
CA VAL A 159 -6.44 3.51 1.84
C VAL A 159 -5.37 2.44 1.72
N ILE A 160 -4.14 2.85 1.40
CA ILE A 160 -3.02 1.95 1.18
C ILE A 160 -2.00 2.17 2.28
N PHE A 161 -1.67 1.12 3.03
CA PHE A 161 -0.70 1.15 4.11
C PHE A 161 0.64 0.57 3.64
N ASP A 162 1.70 1.38 3.64
CA ASP A 162 3.07 0.86 3.55
C ASP A 162 3.45 0.33 4.93
N SER A 163 3.71 -0.97 5.07
CA SER A 163 3.93 -1.60 6.37
C SER A 163 5.30 -2.28 6.46
N PRO A 164 5.87 -2.47 7.66
CA PRO A 164 7.16 -3.11 7.79
C PRO A 164 7.11 -4.60 7.38
N PRO A 165 8.28 -5.25 7.14
CA PRO A 165 8.31 -6.67 6.80
C PRO A 165 7.79 -7.56 7.94
N LEU A 166 6.97 -8.54 7.60
CA LEU A 166 6.25 -9.39 8.56
C LEU A 166 7.18 -10.26 9.41
N LEU A 167 8.24 -10.84 8.82
CA LEU A 167 9.15 -11.70 9.57
C LEU A 167 10.11 -10.94 10.49
N LEU A 168 10.13 -9.60 10.41
CA LEU A 168 11.06 -8.76 11.17
C LEU A 168 10.40 -7.96 12.29
N THR A 169 9.07 -7.79 12.28
CA THR A 169 8.39 -6.83 13.16
C THR A 169 7.03 -7.36 13.64
N SER A 170 6.65 -7.03 14.88
CA SER A 170 5.33 -7.34 15.43
C SER A 170 4.25 -6.38 14.93
N GLU A 171 4.63 -5.14 14.66
CA GLU A 171 3.76 -4.05 14.19
C GLU A 171 2.97 -4.48 12.94
N ALA A 172 3.65 -5.05 11.95
CA ALA A 172 3.03 -5.50 10.71
C ALA A 172 1.96 -6.57 10.96
N ARG A 173 2.23 -7.52 11.86
CA ARG A 173 1.30 -8.62 12.16
C ARG A 173 0.02 -8.11 12.81
N VAL A 174 0.15 -7.18 13.76
CA VAL A 174 -1.00 -6.55 14.41
C VAL A 174 -1.85 -5.82 13.37
N LEU A 175 -1.22 -4.97 12.55
CA LEU A 175 -1.90 -4.19 11.52
C LEU A 175 -2.64 -5.10 10.52
N ALA A 176 -2.01 -6.20 10.10
CA ALA A 176 -2.58 -7.14 9.14
C ALA A 176 -3.95 -7.70 9.56
N THR A 177 -4.18 -7.91 10.87
CA THR A 177 -5.46 -8.45 11.38
C THR A 177 -6.65 -7.51 11.18
N GLN A 178 -6.40 -6.23 10.87
CA GLN A 178 -7.43 -5.20 10.74
C GLN A 178 -7.68 -4.79 9.28
N MET A 179 -6.92 -5.35 8.34
CA MET A 179 -6.94 -5.00 6.92
C MET A 179 -7.95 -5.86 6.16
N GLY A 180 -8.64 -5.27 5.18
CA GLY A 180 -9.51 -6.05 4.30
C GLY A 180 -8.74 -6.81 3.23
N GLN A 181 -7.59 -6.27 2.81
CA GLN A 181 -6.74 -6.91 1.81
C GLN A 181 -5.26 -6.75 2.17
N ILE A 182 -4.47 -7.77 1.82
CA ILE A 182 -3.01 -7.72 1.92
C ILE A 182 -2.40 -7.94 0.54
N VAL A 183 -1.39 -7.14 0.22
CA VAL A 183 -0.51 -7.30 -0.91
C VAL A 183 0.86 -7.69 -0.37
N LEU A 184 1.24 -8.95 -0.58
CA LEU A 184 2.54 -9.48 -0.21
C LEU A 184 3.50 -9.34 -1.40
N VAL A 185 4.50 -8.48 -1.24
CA VAL A 185 5.59 -8.27 -2.20
C VAL A 185 6.66 -9.31 -1.97
N VAL A 186 7.01 -10.03 -3.04
CA VAL A 186 8.02 -11.10 -3.06
C VAL A 186 9.12 -10.71 -4.04
N GLU A 187 10.37 -10.68 -3.59
CA GLU A 187 11.50 -10.37 -4.45
C GLU A 187 11.87 -11.55 -5.34
N ALA A 188 11.93 -11.28 -6.64
CA ALA A 188 12.25 -12.28 -7.63
C ALA A 188 13.62 -12.89 -7.42
N GLU A 189 13.69 -14.21 -7.60
CA GLU A 189 14.91 -15.03 -7.53
C GLU A 189 15.67 -14.94 -6.19
N THR A 190 15.14 -14.23 -5.19
CA THR A 190 15.83 -13.92 -3.93
C THR A 190 15.04 -14.40 -2.72
N THR A 191 13.73 -14.10 -2.64
CA THR A 191 12.90 -14.53 -1.52
C THR A 191 12.67 -16.05 -1.58
N SER A 192 13.02 -16.76 -0.50
CA SER A 192 12.83 -18.21 -0.46
C SER A 192 11.35 -18.58 -0.35
N GLN A 193 10.96 -19.72 -0.93
CA GLN A 193 9.60 -20.24 -0.78
C GLN A 193 9.23 -20.48 0.69
N GLN A 194 10.20 -20.83 1.53
CA GLN A 194 9.99 -21.00 2.97
C GLN A 194 9.61 -19.68 3.65
N ALA A 195 10.32 -18.59 3.34
CA ALA A 195 10.01 -17.27 3.87
C ALA A 195 8.60 -16.80 3.44
N VAL A 196 8.22 -17.03 2.17
CA VAL A 196 6.86 -16.74 1.70
C VAL A 196 5.81 -17.56 2.47
N LYS A 197 6.01 -18.88 2.60
CA LYS A 197 5.08 -19.75 3.34
C LYS A 197 4.95 -19.34 4.81
N GLU A 198 6.05 -18.97 5.45
CA GLU A 198 6.04 -18.49 6.83
C GLU A 198 5.32 -17.17 6.98
N THR A 199 5.54 -16.24 6.03
CA THR A 199 4.86 -14.97 5.98
C THR A 199 3.35 -15.14 5.82
N LEU A 200 2.92 -16.01 4.90
CA LEU A 200 1.50 -16.32 4.68
C LEU A 200 0.83 -16.88 5.93
N ARG A 201 1.52 -17.71 6.73
CA ARG A 201 1.00 -18.19 8.02
C ARG A 201 0.78 -17.05 9.02
N GLN A 202 1.59 -16.00 9.01
CA GLN A 202 1.42 -14.88 9.94
C GLN A 202 0.21 -13.99 9.64
N ILE A 203 -0.32 -14.06 8.42
CA ILE A 203 -1.45 -13.26 7.94
C ILE A 203 -2.64 -14.11 7.50
N GLU A 204 -2.70 -15.37 7.96
CA GLU A 204 -3.75 -16.32 7.60
C GLU A 204 -5.16 -15.86 8.01
N SER A 205 -5.26 -14.88 8.91
CA SER A 205 -6.51 -14.25 9.33
C SER A 205 -7.11 -13.30 8.29
N CYS A 206 -6.34 -12.90 7.28
CA CYS A 206 -6.83 -12.09 6.17
C CYS A 206 -7.25 -12.99 5.01
N ASP A 207 -8.54 -12.96 4.65
CA ASP A 207 -9.09 -13.81 3.59
C ASP A 207 -8.57 -13.46 2.18
N VAL A 208 -8.10 -12.22 1.99
CA VAL A 208 -7.73 -11.68 0.67
C VAL A 208 -6.26 -11.29 0.65
N VAL A 209 -5.42 -12.21 0.17
CA VAL A 209 -3.98 -12.00 -0.02
C VAL A 209 -3.63 -12.05 -1.51
N ASN A 210 -3.05 -10.97 -2.00
CA ASN A 210 -2.53 -10.84 -3.37
C ASN A 210 -1.00 -10.85 -3.33
N LEU A 211 -0.37 -11.35 -4.41
CA LEU A 211 1.09 -11.39 -4.52
C LEU A 211 1.57 -10.44 -5.61
N ILE A 212 2.64 -9.71 -5.33
CA ILE A 212 3.41 -8.99 -6.35
C ILE A 212 4.80 -9.62 -6.42
N TYR A 213 5.16 -10.16 -7.58
CA TYR A 213 6.51 -10.65 -7.86
C TYR A 213 7.37 -9.50 -8.38
N ASN A 214 8.18 -8.92 -7.49
CA ASN A 214 8.91 -7.68 -7.74
C ASN A 214 10.37 -7.93 -8.15
N LYS A 215 10.99 -6.96 -8.82
CA LYS A 215 12.37 -7.04 -9.36
C LYS A 215 12.60 -8.20 -10.34
N ALA A 216 11.52 -8.74 -10.91
CA ALA A 216 11.61 -9.76 -11.95
C ALA A 216 12.34 -9.19 -13.17
N ARG A 217 13.24 -9.97 -13.75
CA ARG A 217 13.86 -9.63 -15.02
C ARG A 217 12.83 -9.84 -16.13
N SER A 218 12.77 -8.91 -17.08
CA SER A 218 11.97 -9.11 -18.29
C SER A 218 12.47 -10.36 -19.01
N PHE A 219 11.59 -11.35 -19.18
CA PHE A 219 11.86 -12.47 -20.08
C PHE A 219 11.95 -11.92 -21.50
N SER A 220 12.96 -12.36 -22.25
CA SER A 220 13.20 -12.02 -23.65
C SER A 220 12.06 -12.41 -24.61
N GLY A 221 11.02 -13.09 -24.12
CA GLY A 221 9.78 -13.38 -24.87
C GLY A 221 8.68 -12.31 -24.75
N SER A 222 8.92 -11.21 -24.04
CA SER A 222 7.94 -10.11 -23.86
C SER A 222 7.71 -9.25 -25.11
N GLU A 223 8.48 -9.44 -26.19
CA GLU A 223 8.17 -8.91 -27.53
C GLU A 223 6.80 -9.39 -28.04
N TYR A 224 6.31 -10.54 -27.58
CA TYR A 224 5.00 -11.07 -27.98
C TYR A 224 3.81 -10.24 -27.42
N TYR A 225 4.01 -9.49 -26.34
CA TYR A 225 2.99 -8.55 -25.82
C TYR A 225 3.05 -7.17 -26.49
N GLY A 226 4.17 -6.82 -27.14
CA GLY A 226 4.31 -5.59 -27.92
C GLY A 226 3.52 -5.63 -29.24
N TYR A 227 3.33 -6.83 -29.80
CA TYR A 227 2.66 -6.99 -31.09
C TYR A 227 1.16 -6.63 -31.08
N TYR A 228 0.46 -6.81 -29.95
CA TYR A 228 -0.97 -6.46 -29.85
C TYR A 228 -1.25 -4.95 -29.83
N TYR A 229 -0.24 -4.10 -29.62
CA TYR A 229 -0.41 -2.65 -29.54
C TYR A 229 0.04 -1.90 -30.80
N HIS A 230 0.61 -2.59 -31.80
CA HIS A 230 1.05 -1.98 -33.05
C HIS A 230 0.05 -2.12 -34.22
N GLU A 231 -1.02 -2.88 -34.05
CA GLU A 231 -2.03 -3.13 -35.11
C GLU A 231 -3.31 -2.28 -34.98
N SER A 232 -3.29 -1.22 -34.17
CA SER A 232 -4.42 -0.29 -34.05
C SER A 232 -3.91 1.16 -34.01
N ALA A 233 -3.35 1.60 -35.13
CA ALA A 233 -3.13 3.00 -35.48
C ALA A 233 -3.81 3.28 -36.82
#